data_AF-A0A538FRR4-F1
#
_entry.id   AF-A0A538FRR4-F1
#
_cell.length_a   1.000
_cell.length_b   1.000
_cell.length_c   1.000
_cell.angle_alpha   90.00
_cell.angle_beta   90.00
_cell.angle_gamma   90.00
#
_symmetry.space_group_name_H-M   'P 1'
#
loop_
_entity.id
_entity.type
_entity.pdbx_description
1 polymer ?
#
loop_
_entity_poly.entity_id
_entity_poly.type
_entity_poly.pdbx_seq_one_letter_code
_entity_poly.pdbx_strand_id
1 'polypeptide(L)'
;KAANKSTVWYNVKTFKAAGINNPPTTFDELTADMSTLKQFGTAPFAMCGGSGWTLTDWFENVYLRVAGIDKYNALAQHQVPWTDPSVTQSFQVLAKVFGDQKAMVGGSQGAVGTPFPDCVGQVFGPSPKAAMVFEADFVGTNIQAIGGNLQPGTDYDFFPFPSVNGSPASVSAGGDVAVMLRDTPQSEALIKYLATPEAGTAWAKLGGFISPNKRVDLSVYPNPVARKAAKALIDAGDNVVFDMSDQAPAAFGGTAGAGEWADLQNWVRLPSNVTSTEAKLEADAKAAYGH
;
A
#
# COMPACT_ATOMS: atom_id res chain seq x y z
N LYS A 1 10.44 6.46 11.40
CA LYS A 1 8.98 6.17 11.34
C LYS A 1 8.80 4.85 10.61
N ALA A 2 7.82 4.04 10.99
CA ALA A 2 7.38 2.92 10.19
C ALA A 2 6.05 3.27 9.49
N ALA A 3 5.76 2.62 8.37
CA ALA A 3 4.47 2.67 7.70
C ALA A 3 4.01 1.23 7.42
N ASN A 4 2.74 0.94 7.68
CA ASN A 4 2.11 -0.31 7.28
C ASN A 4 1.50 -0.11 5.89
N LYS A 5 2.10 -0.71 4.85
CA LYS A 5 1.70 -0.60 3.44
C LYS A 5 0.75 -1.72 3.00
N SER A 6 0.23 -2.51 3.93
CA SER A 6 -0.66 -3.64 3.65
C SER A 6 -2.09 -3.36 4.14
N THR A 7 -2.63 -2.19 3.79
CA THR A 7 -3.97 -1.76 4.23
C THR A 7 -4.88 -1.38 3.06
N VAL A 8 -6.16 -1.77 3.17
CA VAL A 8 -7.24 -1.29 2.30
C VAL A 8 -8.21 -0.48 3.14
N TRP A 9 -8.30 0.81 2.84
CA TRP A 9 -9.15 1.77 3.52
C TRP A 9 -10.52 1.82 2.84
N TYR A 10 -11.58 1.93 3.63
CA TYR A 10 -12.94 1.90 3.10
C TYR A 10 -13.87 2.91 3.77
N ASN A 11 -14.85 3.39 3.01
CA ASN A 11 -15.95 4.21 3.50
C ASN A 11 -17.00 3.31 4.18
N VAL A 12 -17.09 3.42 5.51
CA VAL A 12 -17.95 2.55 6.34
C VAL A 12 -19.43 2.70 5.98
N LYS A 13 -19.86 3.92 5.64
CA LYS A 13 -21.25 4.21 5.25
C LYS A 13 -21.59 3.55 3.91
N THR A 14 -20.70 3.68 2.93
CA THR A 14 -20.87 3.03 1.61
C THR A 14 -20.93 1.51 1.74
N PHE A 15 -20.04 0.91 2.53
CA PHE A 15 -20.04 -0.54 2.80
C PHE A 15 -21.37 -1.00 3.39
N LYS A 16 -21.83 -0.35 4.47
CA LYS A 16 -23.11 -0.68 5.11
C LYS A 16 -24.30 -0.51 4.16
N ALA A 17 -24.31 0.57 3.36
CA ALA A 17 -25.39 0.81 2.40
C ALA A 17 -25.43 -0.24 1.28
N ALA A 18 -24.26 -0.77 0.88
CA ALA A 18 -24.15 -1.87 -0.07
C ALA A 18 -24.40 -3.25 0.54
N GLY A 19 -24.66 -3.34 1.86
CA GLY A 19 -24.91 -4.61 2.56
C GLY A 19 -23.65 -5.37 2.97
N ILE A 20 -22.46 -4.77 2.85
CA ILE A 20 -21.18 -5.36 3.24
C ILE A 20 -20.95 -5.05 4.73
N ASN A 21 -21.26 -6.02 5.59
CA ASN A 21 -21.20 -5.85 7.04
C ASN A 21 -19.83 -6.20 7.66
N ASN A 22 -19.04 -7.02 6.96
CA ASN A 22 -17.71 -7.43 7.39
C ASN A 22 -16.72 -7.18 6.25
N PRO A 23 -15.57 -6.54 6.50
CA PRO A 23 -14.53 -6.42 5.50
C PRO A 23 -14.00 -7.79 5.04
N PRO A 24 -13.53 -7.90 3.79
CA PRO A 24 -13.06 -9.16 3.24
C PRO A 24 -11.71 -9.56 3.85
N THR A 25 -11.54 -10.84 4.10
CA THR A 25 -10.31 -11.45 4.64
C THR A 25 -9.52 -12.22 3.58
N THR A 26 -10.19 -12.58 2.48
CA THR A 26 -9.60 -13.23 1.32
C THR A 26 -9.77 -12.39 0.06
N PHE A 27 -8.88 -12.59 -0.92
CA PHE A 27 -8.93 -11.86 -2.17
C PHE A 27 -10.19 -12.22 -2.97
N ASP A 28 -10.70 -13.44 -2.83
CA ASP A 28 -11.95 -13.84 -3.47
C ASP A 28 -13.15 -13.15 -2.82
N GLU A 29 -13.19 -13.01 -1.49
CA GLU A 29 -14.18 -12.17 -0.79
C GLU A 29 -14.09 -10.72 -1.25
N LEU A 30 -12.88 -10.17 -1.40
CA LEU A 30 -12.68 -8.82 -1.92
C LEU A 30 -13.29 -8.66 -3.33
N THR A 31 -13.08 -9.63 -4.22
CA THR A 31 -13.69 -9.59 -5.56
C THR A 31 -15.21 -9.77 -5.56
N ALA A 32 -15.76 -10.50 -4.57
CA ALA A 32 -17.20 -10.59 -4.36
C ALA A 32 -17.77 -9.25 -3.88
N ASP A 33 -17.12 -8.59 -2.93
CA ASP A 33 -17.48 -7.25 -2.44
C ASP A 33 -17.41 -6.21 -3.55
N MET A 34 -16.38 -6.26 -4.40
CA MET A 34 -16.31 -5.43 -5.61
C MET A 34 -17.53 -5.64 -6.52
N SER A 35 -18.02 -6.87 -6.66
CA SER A 35 -19.21 -7.17 -7.45
C SER A 35 -20.47 -6.58 -6.82
N THR A 36 -20.62 -6.67 -5.49
CA THR A 36 -21.69 -6.04 -4.72
C THR A 36 -21.68 -4.52 -4.86
N LEU A 37 -20.51 -3.88 -4.74
CA LEU A 37 -20.35 -2.42 -4.87
C LEU A 37 -20.72 -1.91 -6.26
N LYS A 38 -20.29 -2.63 -7.31
CA LYS A 38 -20.70 -2.32 -8.69
C LYS A 38 -22.22 -2.42 -8.89
N GLN A 39 -22.87 -3.45 -8.32
CA GLN A 39 -24.33 -3.59 -8.39
C GLN A 39 -25.05 -2.48 -7.61
N PHE A 40 -24.47 -2.04 -6.49
CA PHE A 40 -24.94 -0.89 -5.71
C PHE A 40 -24.75 0.45 -6.46
N GLY A 41 -23.92 0.48 -7.51
CA GLY A 41 -23.71 1.66 -8.35
C GLY A 41 -22.53 2.54 -7.93
N THR A 42 -21.60 2.02 -7.12
CA THR A 42 -20.36 2.71 -6.76
C THR A 42 -19.15 1.97 -7.31
N ALA A 43 -18.09 2.70 -7.68
CA ALA A 43 -16.84 2.06 -8.04
C ALA A 43 -16.23 1.39 -6.79
N PRO A 44 -15.79 0.13 -6.86
CA PRO A 44 -15.11 -0.51 -5.75
C PRO A 44 -13.89 0.26 -5.27
N PHE A 45 -13.01 0.68 -6.18
CA PHE A 45 -11.75 1.34 -5.86
C PHE A 45 -11.59 2.71 -6.50
N ALA A 46 -11.04 3.65 -5.74
CA ALA A 46 -10.23 4.74 -6.29
C ALA A 46 -8.78 4.23 -6.40
N MET A 47 -8.16 4.44 -7.55
CA MET A 47 -6.80 3.98 -7.82
C MET A 47 -5.86 5.17 -7.94
N CYS A 48 -4.71 5.06 -7.29
CA CYS A 48 -3.80 6.18 -7.04
C CYS A 48 -2.59 6.20 -7.99
N GLY A 49 -2.68 5.46 -9.11
CA GLY A 49 -1.57 5.16 -10.02
C GLY A 49 -1.02 6.34 -10.81
N GLY A 50 -1.61 7.53 -10.71
CA GLY A 50 -0.94 8.76 -11.13
C GLY A 50 0.33 9.05 -10.32
N SER A 51 0.37 8.57 -9.07
CA SER A 51 1.57 8.44 -8.26
C SER A 51 2.13 7.02 -8.43
N GLY A 52 3.12 6.85 -9.31
CA GLY A 52 3.58 5.53 -9.79
C GLY A 52 3.95 4.53 -8.71
N TRP A 53 4.55 4.98 -7.60
CA TRP A 53 4.89 4.14 -6.44
C TRP A 53 3.68 3.40 -5.85
N THR A 54 2.46 3.95 -5.92
CA THR A 54 1.28 3.26 -5.38
C THR A 54 0.96 1.95 -6.12
N LEU A 55 1.46 1.80 -7.36
CA LEU A 55 1.29 0.58 -8.15
C LEU A 55 2.32 -0.49 -7.76
N THR A 56 3.53 -0.09 -7.32
CA THR A 56 4.51 -1.04 -6.77
C THR A 56 3.96 -1.62 -5.47
N ASP A 57 3.41 -0.80 -4.57
CA ASP A 57 2.76 -1.26 -3.34
C ASP A 57 1.66 -2.32 -3.61
N TRP A 58 0.86 -2.16 -4.67
CA TRP A 58 -0.13 -3.16 -5.10
C TRP A 58 0.53 -4.47 -5.54
N PHE A 59 1.52 -4.38 -6.43
CA PHE A 59 2.24 -5.55 -6.93
C PHE A 59 2.92 -6.31 -5.80
N GLU A 60 3.61 -5.59 -4.93
CA GLU A 60 4.34 -6.11 -3.79
C GLU A 60 3.45 -6.86 -2.82
N ASN A 61 2.29 -6.29 -2.47
CA ASN A 61 1.35 -6.95 -1.58
C ASN A 61 0.79 -8.24 -2.19
N VAL A 62 0.48 -8.24 -3.49
CA VAL A 62 0.06 -9.47 -4.18
C VAL A 62 1.21 -10.48 -4.26
N TYR A 63 2.40 -10.05 -4.65
CA TYR A 63 3.58 -10.91 -4.78
C TYR A 63 3.96 -11.54 -3.45
N LEU A 64 3.93 -10.77 -2.36
CA LEU A 64 4.15 -11.28 -1.00
C LEU A 64 3.14 -12.38 -0.64
N ARG A 65 1.87 -12.20 -1.01
CA ARG A 65 0.79 -13.17 -0.76
C ARG A 65 0.87 -14.40 -1.67
N VAL A 66 1.38 -14.28 -2.88
CA VAL A 66 1.47 -15.37 -3.87
C VAL A 66 2.76 -16.18 -3.70
N ALA A 67 3.89 -15.49 -3.54
CA ALA A 67 5.23 -16.04 -3.63
C ALA A 67 5.89 -16.27 -2.26
N GLY A 68 5.38 -15.61 -1.21
CA GLY A 68 5.95 -15.67 0.14
C GLY A 68 7.20 -14.79 0.32
N ILE A 69 7.63 -14.68 1.58
CA ILE A 69 8.70 -13.74 2.01
C ILE A 69 10.04 -14.03 1.35
N ASP A 70 10.45 -15.31 1.27
CA ASP A 70 11.75 -15.66 0.70
C ASP A 70 11.88 -15.23 -0.75
N LYS A 71 10.84 -15.48 -1.55
CA LYS A 71 10.83 -15.11 -2.96
C LYS A 71 10.62 -13.61 -3.17
N TYR A 72 9.84 -12.96 -2.31
CA TYR A 72 9.72 -11.50 -2.26
C TYR A 72 11.10 -10.85 -2.08
N ASN A 73 11.87 -11.30 -1.09
CA ASN A 73 13.22 -10.78 -0.83
C ASN A 73 14.19 -11.09 -1.98
N ALA A 74 14.08 -12.27 -2.60
CA ALA A 74 14.92 -12.64 -3.74
C ALA A 74 14.61 -11.79 -4.99
N LEU A 75 13.33 -11.49 -5.27
CA LEU A 75 12.93 -10.58 -6.35
C LEU A 75 13.38 -9.14 -6.06
N ALA A 76 13.25 -8.68 -4.81
CA ALA A 76 13.71 -7.37 -4.37
C ALA A 76 15.22 -7.15 -4.58
N GLN A 77 16.02 -8.21 -4.56
CA GLN A 77 17.46 -8.17 -4.82
C GLN A 77 17.81 -8.59 -6.25
N HIS A 78 16.80 -8.74 -7.11
CA HIS A 78 16.92 -9.21 -8.50
C HIS A 78 17.68 -10.56 -8.65
N GLN A 79 17.58 -11.42 -7.63
CA GLN A 79 18.09 -12.80 -7.66
C GLN A 79 17.12 -13.76 -8.35
N VAL A 80 15.86 -13.34 -8.47
CA VAL A 80 14.82 -13.98 -9.28
C VAL A 80 14.45 -13.00 -10.39
N PRO A 81 14.33 -13.45 -11.65
CA PRO A 81 13.95 -12.56 -12.74
C PRO A 81 12.48 -12.16 -12.64
N TRP A 82 12.15 -10.97 -13.16
CA TRP A 82 10.76 -10.49 -13.30
C TRP A 82 9.92 -11.32 -14.28
N THR A 83 10.54 -12.28 -14.98
CA THR A 83 9.87 -13.27 -15.85
C THR A 83 9.61 -14.60 -15.15
N ASP A 84 9.88 -14.71 -13.85
CA ASP A 84 9.59 -15.92 -13.07
C ASP A 84 8.06 -16.18 -13.00
N PRO A 85 7.60 -17.44 -13.06
CA PRO A 85 6.17 -17.79 -13.00
C PRO A 85 5.38 -17.20 -11.82
N SER A 86 6.01 -16.92 -10.67
CA SER A 86 5.32 -16.29 -9.54
C SER A 86 4.99 -14.81 -9.80
N VAL A 87 5.74 -14.13 -10.68
CA VAL A 87 5.40 -12.78 -11.15
C VAL A 87 4.17 -12.84 -12.05
N THR A 88 4.12 -13.81 -12.97
CA THR A 88 2.95 -14.04 -13.83
C THR A 88 1.69 -14.32 -13.02
N GLN A 89 1.79 -15.19 -12.01
CA GLN A 89 0.68 -15.49 -11.10
C GLN A 89 0.22 -14.24 -10.33
N SER A 90 1.16 -13.38 -9.94
CA SER A 90 0.83 -12.13 -9.24
C SER A 90 0.09 -11.15 -10.14
N PHE A 91 0.52 -10.99 -11.41
CA PHE A 91 -0.23 -10.20 -12.38
C PHE A 91 -1.63 -10.77 -12.69
N GLN A 92 -1.78 -12.09 -12.70
CA GLN A 92 -3.10 -12.72 -12.86
C GLN A 92 -4.04 -12.40 -11.69
N VAL A 93 -3.52 -12.36 -10.46
CA VAL A 93 -4.31 -11.94 -9.28
C VAL A 93 -4.66 -10.45 -9.36
N LEU A 94 -3.69 -9.58 -9.69
CA LEU A 94 -3.94 -8.15 -9.88
C LEU A 94 -4.97 -7.88 -10.98
N ALA A 95 -4.96 -8.68 -12.07
CA ALA A 95 -5.90 -8.55 -13.17
C ALA A 95 -7.37 -8.78 -12.75
N LYS A 96 -7.63 -9.49 -11.63
CA LYS A 96 -8.98 -9.58 -11.06
C LYS A 96 -9.53 -8.21 -10.61
N VAL A 97 -8.66 -7.25 -10.34
CA VAL A 97 -9.00 -5.86 -9.98
C VAL A 97 -8.80 -4.92 -11.16
N PHE A 98 -7.57 -4.83 -11.68
CA PHE A 98 -7.20 -3.87 -12.73
C PHE A 98 -7.74 -4.25 -14.12
N GLY A 99 -8.12 -5.51 -14.34
CA GLY A 99 -8.76 -5.96 -15.57
C GLY A 99 -10.22 -5.53 -15.71
N ASP A 100 -10.86 -5.10 -14.63
CA ASP A 100 -12.25 -4.63 -14.65
C ASP A 100 -12.31 -3.09 -14.65
N GLN A 101 -12.64 -2.51 -15.81
CA GLN A 101 -12.77 -1.06 -15.95
C GLN A 101 -13.83 -0.44 -15.03
N LYS A 102 -14.85 -1.22 -14.61
CA LYS A 102 -15.88 -0.76 -13.68
C LYS A 102 -15.47 -0.92 -12.23
N ALA A 103 -14.38 -1.62 -11.94
CA ALA A 103 -13.84 -1.73 -10.58
C ALA A 103 -13.17 -0.42 -10.11
N MET A 104 -12.85 0.49 -11.03
CA MET A 104 -12.03 1.66 -10.77
C MET A 104 -12.73 2.95 -11.25
N VAL A 105 -12.61 4.03 -10.47
CA VAL A 105 -13.09 5.36 -10.89
C VAL A 105 -12.40 5.77 -12.19
N GLY A 106 -13.19 5.94 -13.26
CA GLY A 106 -12.66 6.32 -14.58
C GLY A 106 -11.89 5.22 -15.31
N GLY A 107 -11.99 3.97 -14.87
CA GLY A 107 -11.28 2.83 -15.47
C GLY A 107 -9.76 2.96 -15.38
N SER A 108 -9.05 2.29 -16.28
CA SER A 108 -7.57 2.32 -16.31
C SER A 108 -6.99 3.71 -16.50
N GLN A 109 -7.65 4.58 -17.27
CA GLN A 109 -7.18 5.95 -17.49
C GLN A 109 -7.34 6.81 -16.23
N GLY A 110 -8.46 6.68 -15.52
CA GLY A 110 -8.65 7.31 -14.21
C GLY A 110 -7.64 6.80 -13.19
N ALA A 111 -7.35 5.50 -13.20
CA ALA A 111 -6.41 4.87 -12.29
C ALA A 111 -4.98 5.40 -12.44
N VAL A 112 -4.46 5.53 -13.67
CA VAL A 112 -3.10 6.06 -13.91
C VAL A 112 -3.03 7.58 -14.04
N GLY A 113 -4.18 8.26 -14.03
CA GLY A 113 -4.28 9.71 -14.14
C GLY A 113 -4.51 10.43 -12.81
N THR A 114 -4.88 9.71 -11.74
CA THR A 114 -5.21 10.31 -10.44
C THR A 114 -4.04 10.17 -9.47
N PRO A 115 -3.45 11.27 -8.97
CA PRO A 115 -2.39 11.21 -7.96
C PRO A 115 -2.93 10.79 -6.59
N PHE A 116 -2.05 10.32 -5.72
CA PHE A 116 -2.43 9.72 -4.43
C PHE A 116 -3.37 10.57 -3.55
N PRO A 117 -3.11 11.86 -3.25
CA PRO A 117 -4.02 12.64 -2.40
C PRO A 117 -5.43 12.78 -2.99
N ASP A 118 -5.53 13.01 -4.30
CA ASP A 118 -6.80 13.16 -5.01
C ASP A 118 -7.58 11.85 -5.03
N CYS A 119 -6.88 10.73 -5.18
CA CYS A 119 -7.42 9.37 -5.14
C CYS A 119 -8.07 9.07 -3.77
N VAL A 120 -7.43 9.42 -2.65
CA VAL A 120 -8.05 9.33 -1.31
C VAL A 120 -9.31 10.20 -1.23
N GLY A 121 -9.27 11.39 -1.83
CA GLY A 121 -10.42 12.29 -1.96
C GLY A 121 -11.61 11.70 -2.73
N GLN A 122 -11.37 10.78 -3.67
CA GLN A 122 -12.44 10.08 -4.37
C GLN A 122 -13.21 9.09 -3.48
N VAL A 123 -12.69 8.71 -2.31
CA VAL A 123 -13.38 7.79 -1.37
C VAL A 123 -13.96 8.54 -0.18
N PHE A 124 -13.23 9.55 0.30
CA PHE A 124 -13.53 10.23 1.56
C PHE A 124 -13.84 11.73 1.40
N GLY A 125 -13.84 12.25 0.18
CA GLY A 125 -14.25 13.62 -0.10
C GLY A 125 -15.76 13.84 0.07
N PRO A 126 -16.23 15.09 -0.08
CA PRO A 126 -17.65 15.45 0.09
C PRO A 126 -18.57 14.76 -0.94
N SER A 127 -18.04 14.32 -2.08
CA SER A 127 -18.75 13.57 -3.10
C SER A 127 -17.97 12.28 -3.44
N PRO A 128 -18.08 11.22 -2.62
CA PRO A 128 -17.39 9.96 -2.86
C PRO A 128 -17.78 9.35 -4.21
N LYS A 129 -16.78 8.91 -4.97
CA LYS A 129 -16.88 8.21 -6.26
C LYS A 129 -16.52 6.74 -6.16
N ALA A 130 -15.89 6.33 -5.06
CA ALA A 130 -15.54 4.95 -4.78
C ALA A 130 -15.76 4.58 -3.31
N ALA A 131 -15.74 3.27 -3.05
CA ALA A 131 -15.92 2.72 -1.72
C ALA A 131 -14.60 2.44 -0.98
N MET A 132 -13.52 2.16 -1.70
CA MET A 132 -12.21 1.78 -1.14
C MET A 132 -11.04 2.49 -1.80
N VAL A 133 -9.92 2.57 -1.08
CA VAL A 133 -8.58 2.88 -1.60
C VAL A 133 -7.59 1.95 -0.90
N PHE A 134 -6.77 1.26 -1.68
CA PHE A 134 -5.59 0.56 -1.15
C PHE A 134 -4.45 1.55 -1.10
N GLU A 135 -3.86 1.71 0.09
CA GLU A 135 -2.57 2.36 0.34
C GLU A 135 -2.26 2.27 1.85
N ALA A 136 -1.05 2.62 2.25
CA ALA A 136 -0.52 2.53 3.60
C ALA A 136 -1.29 3.29 4.69
N ASP A 137 -0.85 3.13 5.94
CA ASP A 137 -1.52 3.70 7.10
C ASP A 137 -1.64 5.23 7.08
N PHE A 138 -0.77 5.93 6.34
CA PHE A 138 -0.82 7.37 6.17
C PHE A 138 -2.03 7.86 5.35
N VAL A 139 -2.81 6.98 4.71
CA VAL A 139 -4.15 7.34 4.20
C VAL A 139 -5.00 7.98 5.29
N GLY A 140 -4.89 7.51 6.53
CA GLY A 140 -5.58 8.12 7.67
C GLY A 140 -5.28 9.63 7.82
N THR A 141 -4.03 10.03 7.60
CA THR A 141 -3.63 11.45 7.59
C THR A 141 -4.21 12.20 6.40
N ASN A 142 -4.24 11.58 5.22
CA ASN A 142 -4.82 12.18 4.02
C ASN A 142 -6.33 12.40 4.16
N ILE A 143 -7.06 11.46 4.79
CA ILE A 143 -8.48 11.62 5.13
C ILE A 143 -8.68 12.85 6.02
N GLN A 144 -7.85 13.02 7.05
CA GLN A 144 -7.95 14.18 7.94
C GLN A 144 -7.61 15.50 7.22
N ALA A 145 -6.67 15.48 6.27
CA ALA A 145 -6.30 16.65 5.46
C ALA A 145 -7.39 17.07 4.47
N ILE A 146 -8.20 16.13 3.95
CA ILE A 146 -9.37 16.43 3.11
C ILE A 146 -10.43 17.24 3.89
N GLY A 147 -10.54 17.02 5.20
CA GLY A 147 -11.48 17.70 6.08
C GLY A 147 -12.84 16.98 6.18
N GLY A 148 -13.88 17.72 6.56
CA GLY A 148 -15.24 17.17 6.71
C GLY A 148 -15.52 16.45 8.04
N ASN A 149 -14.59 16.52 9.01
CA ASN A 149 -14.73 15.95 10.36
C ASN A 149 -15.05 14.44 10.37
N LEU A 150 -14.54 13.68 9.39
CA LEU A 150 -14.72 12.23 9.33
C LEU A 150 -14.11 11.55 10.55
N GLN A 151 -14.90 10.71 11.20
CA GLN A 151 -14.54 10.04 12.44
C GLN A 151 -13.94 8.65 12.17
N PRO A 152 -12.70 8.37 12.60
CA PRO A 152 -12.08 7.05 12.48
C PRO A 152 -12.91 5.97 13.19
N GLY A 153 -13.10 4.83 12.55
CA GLY A 153 -13.91 3.71 13.02
C GLY A 153 -15.42 3.88 12.83
N THR A 154 -15.89 5.06 12.41
CA THR A 154 -17.31 5.35 12.18
C THR A 154 -17.59 5.71 10.73
N ASP A 155 -16.81 6.63 10.17
CA ASP A 155 -16.92 7.04 8.77
C ASP A 155 -15.94 6.30 7.86
N TYR A 156 -14.77 5.97 8.39
CA TYR A 156 -13.74 5.19 7.70
C TYR A 156 -13.04 4.23 8.65
N ASP A 157 -12.59 3.10 8.12
CA ASP A 157 -11.67 2.17 8.77
C ASP A 157 -10.83 1.51 7.65
N PHE A 158 -9.92 0.62 8.01
CA PHE A 158 -9.20 -0.21 7.06
C PHE A 158 -9.30 -1.69 7.44
N PHE A 159 -9.00 -2.56 6.48
CA PHE A 159 -8.72 -3.97 6.73
C PHE A 159 -7.33 -4.33 6.17
N PRO A 160 -6.66 -5.35 6.74
CA PRO A 160 -5.38 -5.82 6.20
C PRO A 160 -5.53 -6.28 4.76
N PHE A 161 -4.46 -6.18 3.96
CA PHE A 161 -4.45 -6.72 2.61
C PHE A 161 -4.80 -8.21 2.64
N PRO A 162 -5.85 -8.63 1.91
CA PRO A 162 -6.46 -9.94 2.10
C PRO A 162 -5.52 -11.07 1.71
N SER A 163 -5.78 -12.26 2.27
CA SER A 163 -5.04 -13.46 1.89
C SER A 163 -5.34 -13.86 0.44
N VAL A 164 -4.35 -14.44 -0.24
CA VAL A 164 -4.51 -15.04 -1.57
C VAL A 164 -4.27 -16.53 -1.41
N ASN A 165 -5.26 -17.36 -1.79
CA ASN A 165 -5.18 -18.83 -1.67
C ASN A 165 -4.73 -19.32 -0.27
N GLY A 166 -5.21 -18.66 0.79
CA GLY A 166 -4.88 -19.02 2.18
C GLY A 166 -3.47 -18.64 2.63
N SER A 167 -2.79 -17.74 1.92
CA SER A 167 -1.48 -17.24 2.33
C SER A 167 -1.50 -16.59 3.71
N PRO A 168 -0.38 -16.66 4.46
CA PRO A 168 -0.30 -16.10 5.80
C PRO A 168 -0.48 -14.58 5.79
N ALA A 169 -0.88 -14.05 6.94
CA ALA A 169 -0.84 -12.61 7.17
C ALA A 169 0.62 -12.14 7.19
N SER A 170 0.96 -11.23 6.27
CA SER A 170 2.25 -10.55 6.20
C SER A 170 2.04 -9.06 5.94
N VAL A 171 3.01 -8.24 6.30
CA VAL A 171 2.95 -6.79 6.11
C VAL A 171 4.16 -6.34 5.29
N SER A 172 3.90 -5.66 4.16
CA SER A 172 4.90 -4.79 3.55
C SER A 172 4.97 -3.50 4.36
N ALA A 173 6.18 -3.08 4.70
CA ALA A 173 6.43 -1.92 5.52
C ALA A 173 7.33 -0.90 4.81
N GLY A 174 6.93 0.36 4.87
CA GLY A 174 7.80 1.50 4.55
C GLY A 174 8.49 2.05 5.79
N GLY A 175 9.55 2.82 5.61
CA GLY A 175 10.27 3.42 6.74
C GLY A 175 10.94 4.74 6.41
N ASP A 176 10.79 5.72 7.29
CA ASP A 176 11.59 6.94 7.27
C ASP A 176 12.71 6.83 8.30
N VAL A 177 13.95 7.01 7.87
CA VAL A 177 15.14 6.99 8.74
C VAL A 177 15.79 8.38 8.83
N ALA A 178 16.27 8.73 10.02
CA ALA A 178 17.09 9.93 10.18
C ALA A 178 18.56 9.56 9.93
N VAL A 179 19.20 10.24 8.98
CA VAL A 179 20.60 9.99 8.61
C VAL A 179 21.48 11.12 9.11
N MET A 180 22.52 10.76 9.85
CA MET A 180 23.54 11.71 10.31
C MET A 180 24.59 11.91 9.20
N LEU A 181 24.61 13.10 8.60
CA LEU A 181 25.56 13.44 7.53
C LEU A 181 26.92 13.94 8.05
N ARG A 182 26.96 14.43 9.29
CA ARG A 182 28.18 14.89 9.97
C ARG A 182 28.21 14.35 11.38
N ASP A 183 29.31 13.72 11.74
CA ASP A 183 29.53 13.18 13.07
C ASP A 183 29.98 14.30 14.02
N THR A 184 29.04 14.77 14.85
CA THR A 184 29.28 15.77 15.90
C THR A 184 28.53 15.35 17.15
N PRO A 185 28.99 15.74 18.36
CA PRO A 185 28.27 15.44 19.60
C PRO A 185 26.80 15.89 19.58
N GLN A 186 26.49 17.00 18.91
CA GLN A 186 25.12 17.53 18.79
C GLN A 186 24.25 16.68 17.85
N SER A 187 24.78 16.31 16.68
CA SER A 187 24.08 15.44 15.74
C SER A 187 23.84 14.05 16.33
N GLU A 188 24.83 13.49 17.02
CA GLU A 188 24.70 12.21 17.70
C GLU A 188 23.63 12.27 18.81
N ALA A 189 23.62 13.35 19.62
CA ALA A 189 22.61 13.55 20.65
C ALA A 189 21.19 13.62 20.08
N LEU A 190 21.00 14.31 18.94
CA LEU A 190 19.70 14.39 18.27
C LEU A 190 19.23 13.02 17.75
N ILE A 191 20.09 12.27 17.06
CA ILE A 191 19.73 10.94 16.54
C ILE A 191 19.42 9.97 17.68
N LYS A 192 20.20 9.99 18.77
CA LYS A 192 19.93 9.21 19.98
C LYS A 192 18.57 9.57 20.58
N TYR A 193 18.24 10.86 20.67
CA TYR A 193 16.94 11.32 21.15
C TYR A 193 15.79 10.83 20.26
N LEU A 194 15.90 10.95 18.93
CA LEU A 194 14.86 10.49 18.00
C LEU A 194 14.60 8.98 18.09
N ALA A 195 15.57 8.19 18.54
CA ALA A 195 15.44 6.75 18.76
C ALA A 195 14.77 6.37 20.10
N THR A 196 14.57 7.31 21.03
CA THR A 196 14.00 7.00 22.35
C THR A 196 12.48 6.82 22.32
N PRO A 197 11.88 6.07 23.27
CA PRO A 197 10.42 5.96 23.35
C PRO A 197 9.74 7.30 23.65
N GLU A 198 10.40 8.25 24.30
CA GLU A 198 9.86 9.59 24.58
C GLU A 198 9.62 10.36 23.27
N ALA A 199 10.60 10.39 22.38
CA ALA A 199 10.46 11.04 21.07
C ALA A 199 9.37 10.34 20.22
N GLY A 200 9.38 9.00 20.19
CA GLY A 200 8.36 8.22 19.50
C GLY A 200 6.95 8.43 20.06
N THR A 201 6.81 8.54 21.39
CA THR A 201 5.54 8.82 22.06
C THR A 201 5.03 10.23 21.74
N ALA A 202 5.91 11.23 21.74
CA ALA A 202 5.54 12.60 21.40
C ALA A 202 4.96 12.67 19.98
N TRP A 203 5.58 11.98 19.01
CA TRP A 203 5.10 11.95 17.63
C TRP A 203 3.82 11.10 17.48
N ALA A 204 3.77 9.91 18.07
CA ALA A 204 2.60 9.02 17.98
C ALA A 204 1.29 9.70 18.46
N LYS A 205 1.36 10.58 19.46
CA LYS A 205 0.21 11.37 19.93
C LYS A 205 -0.38 12.31 18.88
N LEU A 206 0.43 12.78 17.92
CA LEU A 206 -0.01 13.67 16.85
C LEU A 206 -0.80 12.93 15.76
N GLY A 207 -0.66 11.60 15.68
CA GLY A 207 -1.24 10.78 14.60
C GLY A 207 -0.40 10.78 13.32
N GLY A 208 -0.78 9.92 12.36
CA GLY A 208 -0.07 9.79 11.08
C GLY A 208 1.34 9.21 11.15
N PHE A 209 1.69 8.60 12.29
CA PHE A 209 3.01 8.07 12.58
C PHE A 209 2.86 6.74 13.32
N ILE A 210 3.59 5.71 12.86
CA ILE A 210 3.82 4.48 13.62
C ILE A 210 5.27 4.48 14.11
N SER A 211 5.46 4.28 15.41
CA SER A 211 6.78 4.15 16.00
C SER A 211 7.38 2.78 15.70
N PRO A 212 8.62 2.69 15.15
CA PRO A 212 9.33 1.42 15.09
C PRO A 212 9.85 0.97 16.47
N ASN A 213 9.85 1.85 17.48
CA ASN A 213 10.28 1.52 18.82
C ASN A 213 9.15 0.82 19.60
N LYS A 214 9.29 -0.49 19.82
CA LYS A 214 8.33 -1.36 20.53
C LYS A 214 8.04 -0.95 21.98
N ARG A 215 8.80 -0.01 22.55
CA ARG A 215 8.55 0.54 23.90
C ARG A 215 7.55 1.70 23.92
N VAL A 216 7.11 2.18 22.76
CA VAL A 216 6.02 3.17 22.68
C VAL A 216 4.69 2.46 22.95
N ASP A 217 3.98 2.90 23.97
CA ASP A 217 2.70 2.31 24.39
C ASP A 217 1.61 2.55 23.32
N LEU A 218 0.89 1.51 22.92
CA LEU A 218 -0.18 1.60 21.92
C LEU A 218 -1.33 2.53 22.35
N SER A 219 -1.49 2.79 23.65
CA SER A 219 -2.51 3.68 24.18
C SER A 219 -2.31 5.15 23.81
N VAL A 220 -1.09 5.56 23.42
CA VAL A 220 -0.78 6.95 23.08
C VAL A 220 -1.26 7.37 21.69
N TYR A 221 -1.58 6.39 20.83
CA TYR A 221 -2.12 6.68 19.51
C TYR A 221 -3.51 7.30 19.62
N PRO A 222 -3.79 8.39 18.87
CA PRO A 222 -4.89 9.31 19.16
C PRO A 222 -6.29 8.74 18.89
N ASN A 223 -6.38 7.64 18.14
CA ASN A 223 -7.65 6.99 17.84
C ASN A 223 -7.49 5.48 17.65
N PRO A 224 -8.60 4.70 17.71
CA PRO A 224 -8.54 3.24 17.57
C PRO A 224 -7.98 2.76 16.23
N VAL A 225 -8.20 3.49 15.14
CA VAL A 225 -7.72 3.12 13.80
C VAL A 225 -6.20 3.26 13.70
N ALA A 226 -5.63 4.37 14.17
CA ALA A 226 -4.18 4.56 14.23
C ALA A 226 -3.52 3.50 15.14
N ARG A 227 -4.15 3.20 16.28
CA ARG A 227 -3.69 2.15 17.19
C ARG A 227 -3.71 0.77 16.54
N LYS A 228 -4.79 0.46 15.81
CA LYS A 228 -4.94 -0.79 15.05
C LYS A 228 -3.85 -0.93 13.99
N ALA A 229 -3.50 0.15 13.28
CA ALA A 229 -2.43 0.13 12.27
C ALA A 229 -1.06 -0.17 12.91
N ALA A 230 -0.74 0.50 14.03
CA ALA A 230 0.48 0.23 14.80
C ALA A 230 0.52 -1.20 15.36
N LYS A 231 -0.60 -1.68 15.90
CA LYS A 231 -0.71 -3.06 16.42
C LYS A 231 -0.52 -4.09 15.32
N ALA A 232 -1.09 -3.88 14.13
CA ALA A 232 -0.98 -4.81 13.01
C ALA A 232 0.48 -5.04 12.58
N LEU A 233 1.31 -3.98 12.61
CA LEU A 233 2.74 -4.11 12.30
C LEU A 233 3.48 -4.90 13.39
N ILE A 234 3.12 -4.73 14.67
CA ILE A 234 3.70 -5.50 15.78
C ILE A 234 3.28 -6.98 15.70
N ASP A 235 1.99 -7.23 15.48
CA ASP A 235 1.39 -8.56 15.42
C ASP A 235 1.91 -9.40 14.25
N ALA A 236 2.32 -8.75 13.16
CA ALA A 236 2.95 -9.43 12.02
C ALA A 236 4.24 -10.16 12.41
N GLY A 237 4.92 -9.75 13.49
CA GLY A 237 6.13 -10.42 13.98
C GLY A 237 7.22 -10.46 12.92
N ASP A 238 7.67 -11.66 12.58
CA ASP A 238 8.69 -11.89 11.54
C ASP A 238 8.10 -11.90 10.12
N ASN A 239 6.78 -11.77 9.96
CA ASN A 239 6.11 -11.68 8.66
C ASN A 239 6.07 -10.24 8.11
N VAL A 240 7.09 -9.43 8.41
CA VAL A 240 7.25 -8.07 7.89
C VAL A 240 8.37 -8.05 6.88
N VAL A 241 8.11 -7.51 5.69
CA VAL A 241 9.11 -7.20 4.67
C VAL A 241 9.18 -5.69 4.46
N PHE A 242 10.35 -5.17 4.07
CA PHE A 242 10.43 -3.81 3.58
C PHE A 242 9.88 -3.74 2.17
N ASP A 243 9.32 -2.57 1.80
CA ASP A 243 8.91 -2.26 0.44
C ASP A 243 9.99 -2.63 -0.59
N MET A 244 9.60 -3.31 -1.66
CA MET A 244 10.50 -3.88 -2.66
C MET A 244 11.11 -2.78 -3.52
N SER A 245 10.26 -1.86 -3.99
CA SER A 245 10.67 -0.77 -4.87
C SER A 245 11.62 0.21 -4.17
N ASP A 246 11.41 0.46 -2.87
CA ASP A 246 12.29 1.27 -2.01
C ASP A 246 13.67 0.63 -1.80
N GLN A 247 13.78 -0.71 -1.90
CA GLN A 247 15.04 -1.46 -1.79
C GLN A 247 15.81 -1.53 -3.11
N ALA A 248 15.15 -1.28 -4.23
CA ALA A 248 15.77 -1.34 -5.54
C ALA A 248 16.58 -0.08 -5.88
N PRO A 249 17.52 -0.15 -6.84
CA PRO A 249 18.16 1.04 -7.38
C PRO A 249 17.11 2.04 -7.86
N ALA A 250 17.29 3.32 -7.54
CA ALA A 250 16.31 4.37 -7.85
C ALA A 250 15.93 4.44 -9.34
N ALA A 251 16.86 4.10 -10.24
CA ALA A 251 16.61 4.04 -11.69
C ALA A 251 15.52 3.02 -12.08
N PHE A 252 15.29 2.00 -11.26
CA PHE A 252 14.23 1.00 -11.42
C PHE A 252 13.05 1.28 -10.49
N GLY A 253 13.26 1.28 -9.17
CA GLY A 253 12.16 1.26 -8.20
C GLY A 253 11.68 2.62 -7.70
N GLY A 254 12.31 3.74 -8.07
CA GLY A 254 12.10 5.02 -7.38
C GLY A 254 11.98 6.26 -8.27
N THR A 255 11.82 6.12 -9.59
CA THR A 255 11.86 7.24 -10.53
C THR A 255 10.55 7.41 -11.30
N ALA A 256 9.94 8.59 -11.19
CA ALA A 256 8.73 8.92 -11.94
C ALA A 256 8.97 8.86 -13.46
N GLY A 257 8.10 8.12 -14.16
CA GLY A 257 8.17 7.98 -15.62
C GLY A 257 9.26 7.05 -16.14
N ALA A 258 9.95 6.31 -15.26
CA ALA A 258 10.93 5.29 -15.62
C ALA A 258 10.75 4.02 -14.77
N GLY A 259 11.43 2.95 -15.17
CA GLY A 259 11.52 1.72 -14.40
C GLY A 259 10.16 1.11 -14.04
N GLU A 260 10.12 0.50 -12.87
CA GLU A 260 8.98 -0.23 -12.33
C GLU A 260 7.70 0.62 -12.31
N TRP A 261 7.79 1.89 -11.91
CA TRP A 261 6.63 2.78 -11.82
C TRP A 261 5.99 2.99 -13.19
N ALA A 262 6.78 3.27 -14.22
CA ALA A 262 6.27 3.48 -15.57
C ALA A 262 5.76 2.17 -16.19
N ASP A 263 6.45 1.07 -15.94
CA ASP A 263 6.10 -0.24 -16.48
C ASP A 263 4.76 -0.73 -15.90
N LEU A 264 4.53 -0.54 -14.60
CA LEU A 264 3.25 -0.85 -13.96
C LEU A 264 2.12 0.10 -14.40
N GLN A 265 2.40 1.39 -14.60
CA GLN A 265 1.41 2.30 -15.19
C GLN A 265 1.00 1.84 -16.61
N ASN A 266 1.95 1.37 -17.42
CA ASN A 266 1.68 0.83 -18.74
C ASN A 266 0.88 -0.46 -18.67
N TRP A 267 1.19 -1.34 -17.71
CA TRP A 267 0.40 -2.54 -17.45
C TRP A 267 -1.05 -2.21 -17.06
N VAL A 268 -1.28 -1.24 -16.16
CA VAL A 268 -2.66 -0.84 -15.78
C VAL A 268 -3.45 -0.34 -16.99
N ARG A 269 -2.81 0.34 -17.96
CA ARG A 269 -3.47 0.76 -19.21
C ARG A 269 -3.86 -0.43 -20.10
N LEU A 270 -3.12 -1.53 -20.05
CA LEU A 270 -3.31 -2.75 -20.85
C LEU A 270 -3.05 -4.03 -20.02
N PRO A 271 -3.92 -4.36 -19.05
CA PRO A 271 -3.63 -5.37 -18.02
C PRO A 271 -3.56 -6.80 -18.56
N SER A 272 -3.97 -7.02 -19.81
CA SER A 272 -3.81 -8.29 -20.52
C SER A 272 -2.38 -8.56 -21.01
N ASN A 273 -1.49 -7.56 -21.03
CA ASN A 273 -0.16 -7.66 -21.64
C ASN A 273 0.94 -8.09 -20.64
N VAL A 274 0.69 -9.14 -19.86
CA VAL A 274 1.58 -9.57 -18.76
C VAL A 274 2.99 -9.88 -19.25
N THR A 275 3.15 -10.69 -20.30
CA THR A 275 4.46 -11.10 -20.81
C THR A 275 5.32 -9.92 -21.28
N SER A 276 4.73 -8.91 -21.92
CA SER A 276 5.48 -7.72 -22.32
C SER A 276 5.86 -6.86 -21.11
N THR A 277 4.99 -6.77 -20.11
CA THR A 277 5.27 -6.07 -18.86
C THR A 277 6.42 -6.73 -18.12
N GLU A 278 6.40 -8.06 -17.95
CA GLU A 278 7.48 -8.82 -17.30
C GLU A 278 8.81 -8.68 -18.03
N ALA A 279 8.80 -8.78 -19.36
CA ALA A 279 10.02 -8.60 -20.15
C ALA A 279 10.60 -7.19 -20.03
N LYS A 280 9.73 -6.18 -19.91
CA LYS A 280 10.13 -4.78 -19.75
C LYS A 280 10.66 -4.50 -18.33
N LEU A 281 9.99 -5.02 -17.30
CA LEU A 281 10.46 -4.97 -15.91
C LEU A 281 11.83 -5.65 -15.76
N GLU A 282 12.00 -6.83 -16.35
CA GLU A 282 13.27 -7.55 -16.35
C GLU A 282 14.39 -6.77 -17.03
N ALA A 283 14.11 -6.15 -18.18
CA ALA A 283 15.09 -5.35 -18.91
C ALA A 283 15.54 -4.12 -18.10
N ASP A 284 14.60 -3.40 -17.50
CA ASP A 284 14.90 -2.23 -16.68
C ASP A 284 15.61 -2.62 -15.37
N ALA A 285 15.22 -3.75 -14.75
CA ALA A 285 15.90 -4.28 -13.58
C ALA A 285 17.36 -4.64 -13.91
N LYS A 286 17.63 -5.39 -14.98
CA LYS A 286 19.02 -5.70 -15.41
C LYS A 286 19.85 -4.45 -15.64
N ALA A 287 19.28 -3.46 -16.34
CA ALA A 287 19.96 -2.20 -16.59
C ALA A 287 20.31 -1.45 -15.28
N ALA A 288 19.42 -1.46 -14.29
CA ALA A 288 19.60 -0.75 -13.03
C ALA A 288 20.52 -1.49 -12.04
N TYR A 289 20.46 -2.82 -11.97
CA TYR A 289 21.30 -3.65 -11.10
C TYR A 289 22.68 -3.96 -11.69
N GLY A 290 22.87 -3.77 -13.00
CA GLY A 290 24.18 -3.83 -13.66
C GLY A 290 24.66 -5.24 -14.00
N HIS A 291 23.75 -6.17 -14.30
CA HIS A 291 24.08 -7.56 -14.65
C HIS A 291 23.18 -8.16 -15.74
#